data_AF-Q7X437-F1
#
_entry.id   AF-Q7X437-F1
#
_cell.length_a   1.000
_cell.length_b   1.000
_cell.length_c   1.000
_cell.angle_alpha   90.00
_cell.angle_beta   90.00
_cell.angle_gamma   90.00
#
_symmetry.space_group_name_H-M   'P 1'
#
loop_
_entity.id
_entity.type
_entity.pdbx_description
1 polymer ?
#
loop_
_entity_poly.entity_id
_entity_poly.type
_entity_poly.pdbx_seq_one_letter_code
_entity_poly.pdbx_strand_id
1 'polypeptide(L)'
;GAFNLNWAHTEEVGSVIEEELGIPFAIDNDANVAALGERWVGAGANNPDVVFVTLGTGVGGGVIADGNLIHGVAGAGGEIGHINVEPENGFACTCGNEGCLETVASATGVVRVARHLAEAYEGTSSIKLAIDNGEAVTSKDIFEAAASGDKFADSVVEKVAFYLGLATANISNILNPDSVVIGGGVSAAGEFLRSRIEKHFVKYAFPQ
;
A
#
# COMPACT_ATOMS: atom_id res chain seq x y z
N GLY A 1 -14.77 2.88 -6.69
CA GLY A 1 -15.87 3.80 -6.30
C GLY A 1 -15.36 4.78 -5.26
N ALA A 2 -15.77 6.05 -5.29
CA ALA A 2 -15.23 7.11 -4.44
C ALA A 2 -16.07 7.36 -3.17
N PHE A 3 -16.27 6.33 -2.35
CA PHE A 3 -17.14 6.39 -1.16
C PHE A 3 -16.71 7.45 -0.15
N ASN A 4 -15.40 7.68 -0.02
CA ASN A 4 -14.82 8.74 0.82
C ASN A 4 -15.19 10.17 0.37
N LEU A 5 -15.64 10.34 -0.88
CA LEU A 5 -16.12 11.62 -1.41
C LEU A 5 -17.65 11.77 -1.31
N ASN A 6 -18.33 10.81 -0.68
CA ASN A 6 -19.80 10.73 -0.60
C ASN A 6 -20.50 10.68 -1.96
N TRP A 7 -19.83 10.17 -3.00
CA TRP A 7 -20.43 9.94 -4.31
C TRP A 7 -21.25 8.66 -4.28
N ALA A 8 -22.56 8.80 -4.13
CA ALA A 8 -23.50 7.68 -4.07
C ALA A 8 -23.88 7.13 -5.46
N HIS A 9 -23.63 7.91 -6.51
CA HIS A 9 -23.95 7.59 -7.90
C HIS A 9 -22.76 7.89 -8.80
N THR A 10 -22.85 7.50 -10.07
CA THR A 10 -21.85 7.87 -11.08
C THR A 10 -21.84 9.37 -11.27
N GLU A 11 -20.66 9.97 -11.18
CA GLU A 11 -20.44 11.39 -11.41
C GLU A 11 -19.80 11.60 -12.78
N GLU A 12 -20.39 12.46 -13.61
CA GLU A 12 -19.92 12.77 -14.96
C GLU A 12 -18.83 13.86 -14.95
N VAL A 13 -17.78 13.64 -14.14
CA VAL A 13 -16.73 14.63 -13.86
C VAL A 13 -16.06 15.14 -15.14
N GLY A 14 -15.78 14.24 -16.08
CA GLY A 14 -15.07 14.57 -17.31
C GLY A 14 -15.82 15.55 -18.20
N SER A 15 -17.09 15.25 -18.50
CA SER A 15 -17.89 16.07 -19.42
C SER A 15 -18.15 17.47 -18.87
N VAL A 16 -18.40 17.60 -17.56
CA VAL A 16 -18.59 18.89 -16.88
C VAL A 16 -17.33 19.75 -17.00
N ILE A 17 -16.14 19.17 -16.78
CA ILE A 17 -14.88 19.92 -16.86
C ILE A 17 -14.55 20.31 -18.31
N GLU A 18 -14.76 19.41 -19.28
CA GLU A 18 -14.54 19.73 -20.70
C GLU A 18 -15.46 20.85 -21.20
N GLU A 19 -16.74 20.83 -20.83
CA GLU A 19 -17.72 21.85 -21.23
C GLU A 19 -17.36 23.23 -20.68
N GLU A 20 -17.00 23.31 -19.40
CA GLU A 20 -16.67 24.58 -18.73
C GLU A 20 -15.32 25.16 -19.17
N LEU A 21 -14.33 24.32 -19.46
CA LEU A 21 -12.97 24.77 -19.80
C LEU A 21 -12.69 24.82 -21.30
N GLY A 22 -13.48 24.15 -22.13
CA GLY A 22 -13.31 24.10 -23.59
C GLY A 22 -12.01 23.42 -24.05
N ILE A 23 -11.46 22.51 -23.23
CA ILE A 23 -10.23 21.75 -23.53
C ILE A 23 -10.46 20.24 -23.29
N PRO A 24 -9.74 19.35 -23.99
CA PRO A 24 -9.83 17.92 -23.75
C PRO A 24 -9.40 17.56 -22.31
N PHE A 25 -10.12 16.64 -21.69
CA PHE A 25 -9.88 16.20 -20.32
C PHE A 25 -9.88 14.67 -20.20
N ALA A 26 -9.04 14.16 -19.31
CA ALA A 26 -9.00 12.75 -18.96
C ALA A 26 -8.95 12.60 -17.44
N ILE A 27 -9.60 11.57 -16.92
CA ILE A 27 -9.63 11.22 -15.50
C ILE A 27 -9.38 9.73 -15.34
N ASP A 28 -8.66 9.38 -14.29
CA ASP A 28 -8.41 8.00 -13.88
C ASP A 28 -8.30 7.97 -12.34
N ASN A 29 -8.19 6.76 -11.77
CA ASN A 29 -7.93 6.56 -10.35
C ASN A 29 -6.61 7.22 -9.92
N ASP A 30 -6.55 7.72 -8.69
CA ASP A 30 -5.40 8.43 -8.13
C ASP A 30 -4.11 7.59 -8.11
N ALA A 31 -4.18 6.33 -7.66
CA ALA A 31 -3.05 5.41 -7.66
C ALA A 31 -2.65 4.98 -9.09
N ASN A 32 -3.61 4.84 -10.00
CA ASN A 32 -3.35 4.61 -11.43
C ASN A 32 -2.55 5.76 -12.07
N VAL A 33 -2.97 7.01 -11.87
CA VAL A 33 -2.24 8.17 -12.43
C VAL A 33 -0.88 8.31 -11.77
N ALA A 34 -0.76 8.03 -10.48
CA ALA A 34 0.55 7.98 -9.81
C ALA A 34 1.47 6.91 -10.41
N ALA A 35 0.94 5.73 -10.75
CA ALA A 35 1.68 4.68 -11.42
C ALA A 35 2.19 5.11 -12.80
N LEU A 36 1.38 5.84 -13.58
CA LEU A 36 1.81 6.43 -14.85
C LEU A 36 2.95 7.44 -14.65
N GLY A 37 2.89 8.26 -13.60
CA GLY A 37 3.95 9.21 -13.24
C GLY A 37 5.26 8.51 -12.88
N GLU A 38 5.20 7.51 -12.00
CA GLU A 38 6.37 6.72 -11.60
C GLU A 38 6.95 5.91 -12.76
N ARG A 39 6.10 5.38 -13.65
CA ARG A 39 6.57 4.78 -14.89
C ARG A 39 7.27 5.82 -15.76
N TRP A 40 6.67 6.98 -16.01
CA TRP A 40 7.18 7.91 -17.01
C TRP A 40 8.49 8.59 -16.59
N VAL A 41 8.54 9.15 -15.39
CA VAL A 41 9.66 10.01 -14.93
C VAL A 41 10.28 9.56 -13.60
N GLY A 42 9.75 8.49 -13.01
CA GLY A 42 10.16 8.00 -11.69
C GLY A 42 10.85 6.64 -11.73
N ALA A 43 10.61 5.84 -10.70
CA ALA A 43 11.31 4.58 -10.48
C ALA A 43 10.96 3.47 -11.50
N GLY A 44 9.87 3.62 -12.26
CA GLY A 44 9.45 2.66 -13.28
C GLY A 44 10.17 2.78 -14.62
N ALA A 45 11.06 3.79 -14.79
CA ALA A 45 12.02 3.90 -15.90
C ALA A 45 11.45 3.68 -17.32
N ASN A 46 10.21 4.11 -17.53
CA ASN A 46 9.40 3.98 -18.73
C ASN A 46 9.20 2.53 -19.21
N ASN A 47 9.39 1.55 -18.32
CA ASN A 47 9.23 0.13 -18.61
C ASN A 47 7.76 -0.21 -18.95
N PRO A 48 7.48 -1.12 -19.90
CA PRO A 48 6.12 -1.55 -20.21
C PRO A 48 5.42 -2.31 -19.08
N ASP A 49 6.15 -2.93 -18.16
CA ASP A 49 5.61 -3.82 -17.13
C ASP A 49 6.04 -3.34 -15.73
N VAL A 50 5.18 -2.54 -15.10
CA VAL A 50 5.44 -1.88 -13.82
C VAL A 50 4.22 -2.02 -12.92
N VAL A 51 4.46 -2.39 -11.66
CA VAL A 51 3.44 -2.34 -10.62
C VAL A 51 3.80 -1.22 -9.65
N PHE A 52 2.84 -0.36 -9.35
CA PHE A 52 2.97 0.67 -8.33
C PHE A 52 2.09 0.33 -7.13
N VAL A 53 2.64 0.48 -5.93
CA VAL A 53 1.91 0.33 -4.65
C VAL A 53 2.13 1.59 -3.84
N THR A 54 1.05 2.29 -3.48
CA THR A 54 1.12 3.51 -2.67
C THR A 54 0.63 3.26 -1.25
N LEU A 55 1.43 3.68 -0.26
CA LEU A 55 1.18 3.50 1.16
C LEU A 55 0.92 4.85 1.83
N GLY A 56 -0.34 5.13 2.15
CA GLY A 56 -0.80 6.40 2.73
C GLY A 56 -1.92 6.19 3.75
N THR A 57 -2.97 7.01 3.69
CA THR A 57 -4.19 6.81 4.49
C THR A 57 -4.77 5.41 4.27
N GLY A 58 -4.75 4.96 3.02
CA GLY A 58 -5.05 3.61 2.58
C GLY A 58 -3.88 2.95 1.84
N VAL A 59 -4.14 1.84 1.17
CA VAL A 59 -3.20 1.20 0.24
C VAL A 59 -3.81 1.15 -1.14
N GLY A 60 -3.21 1.89 -2.08
CA GLY A 60 -3.63 1.91 -3.47
C GLY A 60 -2.62 1.19 -4.37
N GLY A 61 -3.01 0.96 -5.62
CA GLY A 61 -2.12 0.36 -6.61
C GLY A 61 -2.44 0.79 -8.03
N GLY A 62 -1.46 0.64 -8.90
CA GLY A 62 -1.62 0.75 -10.35
C GLY A 62 -0.80 -0.32 -11.03
N VAL A 63 -1.38 -0.96 -12.05
CA VAL A 63 -0.74 -2.05 -12.78
C VAL A 63 -0.61 -1.65 -14.23
N ILE A 64 0.61 -1.66 -14.74
CA ILE A 64 0.92 -1.42 -16.14
C ILE A 64 1.52 -2.70 -16.69
N ALA A 65 0.92 -3.25 -17.75
CA ALA A 65 1.38 -4.46 -18.43
C ALA A 65 1.31 -4.27 -19.94
N ASP A 66 2.36 -4.70 -20.66
CA ASP A 66 2.54 -4.45 -22.09
C ASP A 66 2.36 -2.95 -22.44
N GLY A 67 2.83 -2.07 -21.56
CA GLY A 67 2.74 -0.61 -21.69
C GLY A 67 1.35 -0.01 -21.46
N ASN A 68 0.34 -0.82 -21.15
CA ASN A 68 -1.04 -0.40 -20.94
C ASN A 68 -1.39 -0.43 -19.45
N LEU A 69 -2.04 0.64 -18.98
CA LEU A 69 -2.62 0.66 -17.64
C LEU A 69 -3.83 -0.28 -17.58
N ILE A 70 -3.91 -1.10 -16.53
CA ILE A 70 -4.94 -2.13 -16.38
C ILE A 70 -6.09 -1.64 -15.51
N HIS A 71 -7.25 -1.39 -16.12
CA HIS A 71 -8.49 -1.01 -15.41
C HIS A 71 -9.40 -2.19 -15.08
N GLY A 72 -9.31 -3.29 -15.82
CA GLY A 72 -10.25 -4.42 -15.71
C GLY A 72 -11.69 -4.06 -16.12
N VAL A 73 -12.60 -5.04 -16.05
CA VAL A 73 -13.98 -4.93 -16.59
C VAL A 73 -14.84 -3.88 -15.88
N ALA A 74 -14.53 -3.56 -14.63
CA ALA A 74 -15.30 -2.64 -13.79
C ALA A 74 -14.48 -1.44 -13.30
N GLY A 75 -13.30 -1.20 -13.87
CA GLY A 75 -12.41 -0.11 -13.41
C GLY A 75 -11.77 -0.36 -12.03
N ALA A 76 -11.70 -1.61 -11.59
CA ALA A 76 -11.14 -2.05 -10.31
C ALA A 76 -9.83 -2.85 -10.46
N GLY A 77 -9.22 -2.81 -11.64
CA GLY A 77 -7.86 -3.31 -11.85
C GLY A 77 -6.87 -2.50 -11.01
N GLY A 78 -5.96 -3.18 -10.32
CA GLY A 78 -4.96 -2.52 -9.48
C GLY A 78 -5.38 -2.24 -8.03
N GLU A 79 -6.53 -2.76 -7.56
CA GLU A 79 -6.99 -2.69 -6.15
C GLU A 79 -6.15 -3.55 -5.18
N ILE A 80 -4.83 -3.31 -5.17
CA ILE A 80 -3.80 -4.08 -4.44
C ILE A 80 -4.03 -4.04 -2.93
N GLY A 81 -4.54 -2.93 -2.40
CA GLY A 81 -4.88 -2.79 -0.99
C GLY A 81 -5.89 -3.81 -0.47
N HIS A 82 -6.70 -4.38 -1.37
CA HIS A 82 -7.72 -5.36 -1.02
C HIS A 82 -7.31 -6.81 -1.25
N ILE A 83 -6.07 -7.08 -1.67
CA ILE A 83 -5.50 -8.44 -1.67
C ILE A 83 -5.56 -8.98 -0.24
N ASN A 84 -6.14 -10.18 -0.07
CA ASN A 84 -6.18 -10.84 1.22
C ASN A 84 -4.80 -11.45 1.52
N VAL A 85 -4.15 -10.93 2.56
CA VAL A 85 -2.81 -11.35 3.02
C VAL A 85 -2.85 -12.06 4.38
N GLU A 86 -4.02 -12.10 5.03
CA GLU A 86 -4.27 -12.79 6.28
C GLU A 86 -5.68 -13.43 6.25
N PRO A 87 -5.83 -14.59 5.59
CA PRO A 87 -7.14 -15.22 5.41
C PRO A 87 -7.75 -15.73 6.71
N GLU A 88 -6.90 -16.03 7.71
CA GLU A 88 -7.31 -16.54 9.00
C GLU A 88 -7.06 -15.47 10.06
N ASN A 89 -8.13 -14.99 10.70
CA ASN A 89 -8.05 -13.96 11.76
C ASN A 89 -7.52 -12.60 11.30
N GLY A 90 -7.74 -12.26 10.02
CA GLY A 90 -7.43 -10.93 9.49
C GLY A 90 -8.30 -9.83 10.11
N PHE A 91 -7.82 -8.59 10.08
CA PHE A 91 -8.63 -7.45 10.53
C PHE A 91 -9.77 -7.16 9.55
N ALA A 92 -10.91 -6.70 10.08
CA ALA A 92 -12.00 -6.19 9.27
C ALA A 92 -11.55 -4.99 8.41
N CYS A 93 -11.89 -5.05 7.13
CA CYS A 93 -11.66 -4.00 6.14
C CYS A 93 -12.96 -3.26 5.84
N THR A 94 -12.84 -1.98 5.49
CA THR A 94 -13.97 -1.13 5.10
C THR A 94 -14.63 -1.57 3.79
N CYS A 95 -13.94 -2.39 2.97
CA CYS A 95 -14.54 -3.00 1.77
C CYS A 95 -15.55 -4.11 2.08
N GLY A 96 -15.67 -4.53 3.35
CA GLY A 96 -16.59 -5.58 3.80
C GLY A 96 -15.95 -6.97 3.96
N ASN A 97 -14.69 -7.14 3.55
CA ASN A 97 -13.90 -8.36 3.76
C ASN A 97 -13.00 -8.27 5.00
N GLU A 98 -12.21 -9.32 5.26
CA GLU A 98 -11.19 -9.38 6.30
C GLU A 98 -9.81 -9.70 5.70
N GLY A 99 -8.74 -9.26 6.36
CA GLY A 99 -7.36 -9.65 6.00
C GLY A 99 -6.79 -8.90 4.80
N CYS A 100 -7.41 -7.82 4.33
CA CYS A 100 -6.89 -7.00 3.24
C CYS A 100 -5.54 -6.36 3.61
N LEU A 101 -4.62 -6.27 2.65
CA LEU A 101 -3.30 -5.62 2.81
C LEU A 101 -3.39 -4.20 3.41
N GLU A 102 -4.40 -3.42 3.04
CA GLU A 102 -4.64 -2.09 3.58
C GLU A 102 -4.75 -2.08 5.11
N THR A 103 -5.35 -3.12 5.69
CA THR A 103 -5.60 -3.21 7.14
C THR A 103 -4.31 -3.37 7.96
N VAL A 104 -3.20 -3.71 7.29
CA VAL A 104 -1.90 -3.95 7.92
C VAL A 104 -0.79 -3.04 7.39
N ALA A 105 -0.92 -2.48 6.18
CA ALA A 105 0.15 -1.71 5.53
C ALA A 105 -0.16 -0.22 5.27
N SER A 106 -1.40 0.23 5.46
CA SER A 106 -1.71 1.68 5.48
C SER A 106 -1.13 2.35 6.73
N ALA A 107 -1.08 3.68 6.78
CA ALA A 107 -0.63 4.41 7.97
C ALA A 107 -1.41 4.01 9.23
N THR A 108 -2.73 3.80 9.11
CA THR A 108 -3.56 3.30 10.23
C THR A 108 -3.42 1.79 10.44
N GLY A 109 -3.14 1.03 9.38
CA GLY A 109 -2.85 -0.40 9.44
C GLY A 109 -1.58 -0.72 10.22
N VAL A 110 -0.50 0.03 10.00
CA VAL A 110 0.76 -0.12 10.77
C VAL A 110 0.51 0.07 12.27
N VAL A 111 -0.26 1.09 12.66
CA VAL A 111 -0.64 1.33 14.07
C VAL A 111 -1.52 0.20 14.61
N ARG A 112 -2.42 -0.36 13.78
CA ARG A 112 -3.26 -1.50 14.14
C ARG A 112 -2.42 -2.75 14.43
N VAL A 113 -1.44 -3.05 13.57
CA VAL A 113 -0.47 -4.14 13.78
C VAL A 113 0.30 -3.91 15.07
N ALA A 114 0.77 -2.68 15.32
CA ALA A 114 1.47 -2.34 16.56
C ALA A 114 0.59 -2.63 17.79
N ARG A 115 -0.66 -2.15 17.81
CA ARG A 115 -1.57 -2.39 18.94
C ARG A 115 -1.80 -3.87 19.20
N HIS A 116 -2.01 -4.65 18.15
CA HIS A 116 -2.20 -6.09 18.28
C HIS A 116 -0.95 -6.79 18.82
N LEU A 117 0.24 -6.45 18.32
CA LEU A 117 1.49 -7.02 18.81
C LEU A 117 1.85 -6.57 20.24
N ALA A 118 1.39 -5.39 20.67
CA ALA A 118 1.65 -4.86 22.01
C ALA A 118 1.03 -5.73 23.12
N GLU A 119 -0.05 -6.46 22.82
CA GLU A 119 -0.75 -7.34 23.77
C GLU A 119 0.12 -8.50 24.26
N ALA A 120 1.03 -8.99 23.40
CA ALA A 120 1.89 -10.14 23.67
C ALA A 120 3.37 -9.77 23.89
N TYR A 121 3.74 -8.49 23.81
CA TYR A 121 5.13 -8.05 23.94
C TYR A 121 5.52 -7.76 25.39
N GLU A 122 6.49 -8.49 25.92
CA GLU A 122 6.96 -8.37 27.32
C GLU A 122 8.19 -7.46 27.52
N GLY A 123 8.73 -6.89 26.44
CA GLY A 123 9.92 -6.04 26.48
C GLY A 123 9.63 -4.55 26.76
N THR A 124 10.70 -3.75 26.82
CA THR A 124 10.60 -2.29 26.93
C THR A 124 10.59 -1.62 25.56
N SER A 125 9.63 -0.74 25.32
CA SER A 125 9.55 0.07 24.10
C SER A 125 8.80 1.37 24.39
N SER A 126 9.24 2.48 23.79
CA SER A 126 8.52 3.76 23.89
C SER A 126 7.18 3.71 23.15
N ILE A 127 7.15 3.05 21.99
CA ILE A 127 5.93 2.84 21.21
C ILE A 127 4.94 1.97 21.97
N LYS A 128 5.40 0.85 22.56
CA LYS A 128 4.52 0.03 23.40
C LYS A 128 3.96 0.83 24.57
N LEU A 129 4.81 1.56 25.29
CA LEU A 129 4.38 2.36 26.44
C LEU A 129 3.33 3.40 26.05
N ALA A 130 3.53 4.10 24.93
CA ALA A 130 2.57 5.05 24.40
C ALA A 130 1.23 4.37 24.05
N ILE A 131 1.26 3.19 23.42
CA ILE A 131 0.05 2.39 23.13
C ILE A 131 -0.67 2.00 24.43
N ASP A 132 0.05 1.46 25.42
CA ASP A 132 -0.52 1.00 26.68
C ASP A 132 -1.15 2.16 27.48
N ASN A 133 -0.55 3.35 27.39
CA ASN A 133 -1.06 4.58 28.01
C ASN A 133 -2.24 5.23 27.25
N GLY A 134 -2.61 4.70 26.08
CA GLY A 134 -3.65 5.28 25.22
C GLY A 134 -3.22 6.57 24.51
N GLU A 135 -1.92 6.81 24.37
CA GLU A 135 -1.37 7.95 23.64
C GLU A 135 -1.55 7.78 22.13
N ALA A 136 -1.53 8.91 21.41
CA ALA A 136 -1.58 8.89 19.96
C ALA A 136 -0.24 8.44 19.38
N VAL A 137 -0.24 7.32 18.66
CA VAL A 137 0.92 6.77 17.94
C VAL A 137 0.63 6.77 16.44
N THR A 138 1.57 7.28 15.66
CA THR A 138 1.49 7.29 14.19
C THR A 138 2.40 6.24 13.57
N SER A 139 2.19 5.91 12.29
CA SER A 139 3.11 5.05 11.55
C SER A 139 4.52 5.64 11.54
N LYS A 140 4.65 6.96 11.40
CA LYS A 140 5.92 7.67 11.43
C LYS A 140 6.68 7.41 12.73
N ASP A 141 6.03 7.53 13.88
CA ASP A 141 6.66 7.28 15.19
C ASP A 141 7.21 5.85 15.27
N ILE A 142 6.44 4.88 14.75
CA ILE A 142 6.84 3.47 14.72
C ILE A 142 8.08 3.27 13.84
N PHE A 143 8.10 3.84 12.62
CA PHE A 143 9.26 3.73 11.74
C PHE A 143 10.50 4.42 12.30
N GLU A 144 10.35 5.59 12.92
CA GLU A 144 11.46 6.32 13.56
C GLU A 144 12.01 5.58 14.78
N ALA A 145 11.15 4.99 15.61
CA ALA A 145 11.56 4.17 16.74
C ALA A 145 12.29 2.90 16.27
N ALA A 146 11.78 2.23 15.23
CA ALA A 146 12.42 1.05 14.64
C ALA A 146 13.81 1.39 14.08
N ALA A 147 13.93 2.50 13.34
CA ALA A 147 15.21 2.99 12.83
C ALA A 147 16.20 3.37 13.95
N SER A 148 15.68 3.78 15.12
CA SER A 148 16.46 4.08 16.32
C SER A 148 16.81 2.84 17.17
N GLY A 149 16.41 1.64 16.73
CA GLY A 149 16.75 0.37 17.38
C GLY A 149 15.73 -0.16 18.39
N ASP A 150 14.54 0.44 18.49
CA ASP A 150 13.45 -0.10 19.31
C ASP A 150 13.01 -1.47 18.76
N LYS A 151 13.15 -2.52 19.58
CA LYS A 151 12.91 -3.91 19.19
C LYS A 151 11.44 -4.23 18.95
N PHE A 152 10.54 -3.57 19.68
CA PHE A 152 9.11 -3.74 19.45
C PHE A 152 8.73 -3.11 18.11
N ALA A 153 9.14 -1.85 17.89
CA ALA A 153 8.84 -1.13 16.66
C ALA A 153 9.43 -1.83 15.43
N ASP A 154 10.65 -2.36 15.54
CA ASP A 154 11.27 -3.17 14.46
C ASP A 154 10.46 -4.44 14.16
N SER A 155 9.88 -5.11 15.19
CA SER A 155 8.99 -6.25 14.96
C SER A 155 7.69 -5.89 14.25
N VAL A 156 7.15 -4.69 14.51
CA VAL A 156 5.98 -4.17 13.79
C VAL A 156 6.34 -3.94 12.32
N VAL A 157 7.43 -3.22 12.05
CA VAL A 157 7.88 -2.94 10.68
C VAL A 157 8.19 -4.24 9.93
N GLU A 158 8.82 -5.22 10.57
CA GLU A 158 9.08 -6.54 10.00
C GLU A 158 7.78 -7.27 9.63
N LYS A 159 6.74 -7.19 10.48
CA LYS A 159 5.43 -7.80 10.21
C LYS A 159 4.71 -7.10 9.05
N VAL A 160 4.80 -5.78 8.95
CA VAL A 160 4.26 -5.02 7.82
C VAL A 160 5.00 -5.35 6.52
N ALA A 161 6.34 -5.42 6.57
CA ALA A 161 7.18 -5.79 5.44
C ALA A 161 6.91 -7.23 4.97
N PHE A 162 6.59 -8.14 5.88
CA PHE A 162 6.14 -9.50 5.55
C PHE A 162 4.88 -9.48 4.67
N TYR A 163 3.84 -8.75 5.06
CA TYR A 163 2.59 -8.69 4.28
C TYR A 163 2.78 -8.00 2.93
N LEU A 164 3.57 -6.92 2.88
CA LEU A 164 3.93 -6.25 1.63
C LEU A 164 4.74 -7.17 0.71
N GLY A 165 5.74 -7.87 1.23
CA GLY A 165 6.53 -8.83 0.47
C GLY A 165 5.69 -10.00 -0.07
N LEU A 166 4.77 -10.54 0.75
CA LEU A 166 3.86 -11.59 0.33
C LEU A 166 2.93 -11.13 -0.80
N ALA A 167 2.32 -9.95 -0.67
CA ALA A 167 1.42 -9.40 -1.69
C ALA A 167 2.18 -9.13 -2.99
N THR A 168 3.30 -8.41 -2.92
CA THR A 168 4.09 -8.03 -4.10
C THR A 168 4.70 -9.25 -4.79
N ALA A 169 5.11 -10.28 -4.06
CA ALA A 169 5.56 -11.54 -4.63
C ALA A 169 4.46 -12.24 -5.43
N ASN A 170 3.25 -12.35 -4.88
CA ASN A 170 2.14 -12.97 -5.60
C ASN A 170 1.74 -12.17 -6.86
N ILE A 171 1.79 -10.84 -6.80
CA ILE A 171 1.59 -10.00 -7.98
C ILE A 171 2.68 -10.29 -9.02
N SER A 172 3.94 -10.39 -8.61
CA SER A 172 5.06 -10.72 -9.50
C SER A 172 4.94 -12.12 -10.09
N ASN A 173 4.40 -13.10 -9.36
CA ASN A 173 4.19 -14.46 -9.86
C ASN A 173 3.15 -14.51 -10.99
N ILE A 174 2.22 -13.55 -11.02
CA ILE A 174 1.17 -13.47 -12.03
C ILE A 174 1.59 -12.60 -13.21
N LEU A 175 2.19 -11.45 -12.94
CA LEU A 175 2.44 -10.41 -13.93
C LEU A 175 3.88 -10.36 -14.45
N ASN A 176 4.83 -10.88 -13.68
CA ASN A 176 6.26 -10.77 -13.97
C ASN A 176 6.70 -9.34 -14.40
N PRO A 177 6.44 -8.29 -13.59
CA PRO A 177 6.84 -6.94 -13.94
C PRO A 177 8.36 -6.78 -13.80
N ASP A 178 8.92 -5.80 -14.51
CA ASP A 178 10.32 -5.40 -14.34
C ASP A 178 10.58 -4.84 -12.94
N SER A 179 9.62 -4.09 -12.41
CA SER A 179 9.71 -3.52 -11.07
C SER A 179 8.37 -3.42 -10.35
N VAL A 180 8.44 -3.54 -9.02
CA VAL A 180 7.37 -3.13 -8.10
C VAL A 180 7.83 -1.89 -7.35
N VAL A 181 7.21 -0.75 -7.64
CA VAL A 181 7.54 0.55 -7.07
C VAL A 181 6.69 0.81 -5.82
N ILE A 182 7.34 1.12 -4.70
CA ILE A 182 6.67 1.46 -3.42
C ILE A 182 6.69 2.97 -3.21
N GLY A 183 5.52 3.61 -3.27
CA GLY A 183 5.31 5.04 -3.07
C GLY A 183 4.46 5.38 -1.84
N GLY A 184 4.04 6.64 -1.76
CA GLY A 184 3.22 7.17 -0.68
C GLY A 184 4.01 7.62 0.56
N GLY A 185 3.32 8.19 1.55
CA GLY A 185 3.97 8.78 2.73
C GLY A 185 4.82 7.80 3.55
N VAL A 186 4.42 6.52 3.60
CA VAL A 186 5.17 5.49 4.34
C VAL A 186 6.47 5.11 3.62
N SER A 187 6.57 5.30 2.30
CA SER A 187 7.79 4.99 1.55
C SER A 187 8.96 5.93 1.88
N ALA A 188 8.72 7.04 2.59
CA ALA A 188 9.76 7.92 3.12
C ALA A 188 10.74 7.21 4.08
N ALA A 189 10.37 6.03 4.62
CA ALA A 189 11.30 5.14 5.33
C ALA A 189 12.44 4.61 4.43
N GLY A 190 12.33 4.75 3.11
CA GLY A 190 13.39 4.49 2.14
C GLY A 190 13.93 3.07 2.20
N GLU A 191 15.26 2.95 2.15
CA GLU A 191 15.96 1.66 2.12
C GLU A 191 15.65 0.77 3.31
N PHE A 192 15.35 1.37 4.47
CA PHE A 192 14.98 0.64 5.68
C PHE A 192 13.73 -0.22 5.46
N LEU A 193 12.71 0.32 4.79
CA LEU A 193 11.51 -0.42 4.45
C LEU A 193 11.73 -1.29 3.21
N ARG A 194 12.33 -0.74 2.15
CA ARG A 194 12.54 -1.43 0.86
C ARG A 194 13.26 -2.77 1.02
N SER A 195 14.39 -2.80 1.74
CA SER A 195 15.17 -4.02 1.96
C SER A 195 14.40 -5.11 2.72
N ARG A 196 13.53 -4.74 3.66
CA ARG A 196 12.70 -5.69 4.40
C ARG A 196 11.57 -6.26 3.55
N ILE A 197 10.95 -5.43 2.71
CA ILE A 197 9.96 -5.90 1.73
C ILE A 197 10.64 -6.88 0.77
N GLU A 198 11.80 -6.51 0.22
CA GLU A 198 12.58 -7.36 -0.69
C GLU A 198 12.94 -8.71 -0.09
N LYS A 199 13.38 -8.73 1.18
CA LYS A 199 13.66 -9.98 1.92
C LYS A 199 12.48 -10.95 1.90
N HIS A 200 11.26 -10.46 2.10
CA HIS A 200 10.06 -11.31 2.07
C HIS A 200 9.60 -11.59 0.65
N PHE A 201 9.70 -10.60 -0.26
CA PHE A 201 9.39 -10.76 -1.68
C PHE A 201 10.16 -11.94 -2.28
N VAL A 202 11.49 -11.96 -2.13
CA VAL A 202 12.36 -13.01 -2.69
C VAL A 202 12.00 -14.42 -2.17
N LYS A 203 11.47 -14.51 -0.95
CA LYS A 203 11.06 -15.79 -0.35
C LYS A 203 9.80 -16.37 -1.00
N TYR A 204 8.88 -15.51 -1.44
CA TYR A 204 7.56 -15.92 -1.96
C TYR A 204 7.43 -15.80 -3.48
N ALA A 205 8.33 -15.05 -4.12
CA ALA A 205 8.37 -14.92 -5.57
C ALA A 205 8.91 -16.20 -6.21
N PHE A 206 8.37 -16.53 -7.39
CA PHE A 206 8.88 -17.58 -8.25
C PHE A 206 10.30 -17.22 -8.68
N PRO A 207 11.30 -18.10 -8.47
CA PRO A 207 12.66 -17.83 -8.92
C PRO A 207 12.70 -17.70 -10.44
N GLN A 208 13.21 -16.58 -10.93
CA GLN A 208 13.40 -16.30 -12.35
C GLN A 208 14.82 -16.68 -12.81
#